data_AF-A0A965I8A2-F1
#
_entry.id   AF-A0A965I8A2-F1
#
_cell.length_a   1.000
_cell.length_b   1.000
_cell.length_c   1.000
_cell.angle_alpha   90.00
_cell.angle_beta   90.00
_cell.angle_gamma   90.00
#
_symmetry.space_group_name_H-M   'P 1'
#
loop_
_entity.id
_entity.type
_entity.pdbx_description
1 polymer ?
#
loop_
_entity_poly.entity_id
_entity_poly.type
_entity_poly.pdbx_seq_one_letter_code
_entity_poly.pdbx_strand_id
1 'polypeptide(L)'
;IDRSFPDGLDIEIFSAETLATTARECSDPWSREHVTPYIRTGSDLKVKTGNFRVGHFKSTTNFAHLRWTLDTASDYEFFCALAEHDVANLGWLDIVSLLTQNSDLLMWNRGITGRQVSFVSDEDAQSDPSFKRSVQHLSRALQSIPVGSQTFSKSYLGWVMGQAPIYAKSGSGSIITDIDGNDYIDYMMALLPVVLGHADPFVDAAVVRQLARGTSLSLSGEIEVELAEKLVSLIPCAEMVRYGKNGSDATTAAVRLARAYTGRDKIIVCGYHGWHDWYIGTTAKHLGVPESVRDLSLTFPFNDANALADLLKKHDCDLAALVIEPTGKAVPQPGFLEEVRRLCDHYGVILVFDEVISGFRIDMGGAQAYYNVTPDLAAFGKAMANGYPISALVGKREIMSKMEDVHA
;
A
#
# COMPACT_ATOMS: atom_id res chain seq x y z
N ILE A 1 30.06 -17.58 3.96
CA ILE A 1 30.64 -17.77 2.60
C ILE A 1 31.05 -16.39 2.11
N ASP A 2 32.33 -16.17 1.85
CA ASP A 2 32.83 -14.90 1.29
C ASP A 2 32.51 -14.86 -0.22
N ARG A 3 31.35 -14.30 -0.56
CA ARG A 3 30.87 -14.23 -1.95
C ARG A 3 31.64 -13.15 -2.70
N SER A 4 32.07 -13.44 -3.93
CA SER A 4 32.81 -12.49 -4.79
C SER A 4 32.28 -12.38 -6.21
N PHE A 5 31.31 -13.22 -6.58
CA PHE A 5 30.60 -13.20 -7.86
C PHE A 5 29.17 -12.69 -7.67
N PRO A 6 28.46 -12.24 -8.73
CA PRO A 6 27.05 -11.89 -8.66
C PRO A 6 26.19 -13.04 -8.08
N ASP A 7 25.14 -12.69 -7.35
CA ASP A 7 24.13 -13.65 -6.89
C ASP A 7 23.34 -14.19 -8.09
N GLY A 8 23.07 -15.49 -8.16
CA GLY A 8 22.43 -16.13 -9.32
C GLY A 8 23.38 -16.49 -10.48
N LEU A 9 24.67 -16.13 -10.42
CA LEU A 9 25.70 -16.62 -11.35
C LEU A 9 26.21 -18.01 -10.92
N ASP A 10 25.30 -18.97 -10.79
CA ASP A 10 25.64 -20.34 -10.45
C ASP A 10 26.16 -21.08 -11.70
N ILE A 11 27.39 -21.61 -11.61
CA ILE A 11 27.99 -22.42 -12.68
C ILE A 11 28.11 -23.86 -12.20
N GLU A 12 27.47 -24.76 -12.93
CA GLU A 12 27.58 -26.20 -12.70
C GLU A 12 28.11 -26.88 -13.95
N ILE A 13 29.16 -27.68 -13.80
CA ILE A 13 29.82 -28.38 -14.91
C ILE A 13 29.59 -29.88 -14.73
N PHE A 14 28.98 -30.50 -15.73
CA PHE A 14 28.70 -31.93 -15.75
C PHE A 14 29.38 -32.60 -16.95
N SER A 15 29.74 -33.88 -16.82
CA SER A 15 30.10 -34.68 -17.98
C SER A 15 28.83 -35.08 -18.76
N ALA A 16 28.95 -35.26 -20.08
CA ALA A 16 27.83 -35.73 -20.90
C ALA A 16 27.29 -37.09 -20.44
N GLU A 17 28.18 -37.97 -19.95
CA GLU A 17 27.82 -39.28 -19.40
C GLU A 17 27.00 -39.16 -18.11
N THR A 18 27.33 -38.20 -17.25
CA THR A 18 26.56 -37.90 -16.02
C THR A 18 25.13 -37.50 -16.37
N LEU A 19 24.96 -36.56 -17.31
CA LEU A 19 23.63 -36.11 -17.73
C LEU A 19 22.81 -37.25 -18.38
N ALA A 20 23.43 -38.04 -19.24
CA ALA A 20 22.79 -39.17 -19.91
C ALA A 20 22.39 -40.29 -18.94
N THR A 21 23.15 -40.50 -17.87
CA THR A 21 22.85 -41.48 -16.83
C THR A 21 21.70 -40.99 -15.95
N THR A 22 21.75 -39.73 -15.49
CA THR A 22 20.66 -39.11 -14.74
C THR A 22 19.33 -39.11 -15.49
N ALA A 23 19.33 -38.77 -16.78
CA ALA A 23 18.11 -38.79 -17.60
C ALA A 23 17.48 -40.20 -17.71
N ARG A 24 18.30 -41.26 -17.71
CA ARG A 24 17.82 -42.65 -17.78
C ARG A 24 17.31 -43.16 -16.43
N GLU A 25 18.02 -42.87 -15.35
CA GLU A 25 17.75 -43.42 -14.02
C GLU A 25 16.66 -42.65 -13.27
N CYS A 26 16.42 -41.39 -13.66
CA CYS A 26 15.38 -40.57 -13.08
C CYS A 26 13.98 -40.97 -13.56
N SER A 27 13.13 -41.44 -12.65
CA SER A 27 11.78 -41.92 -12.95
C SER A 27 10.69 -40.85 -12.84
N ASP A 28 10.92 -39.77 -12.09
CA ASP A 28 9.94 -38.72 -11.87
C ASP A 28 10.22 -37.45 -12.71
N PRO A 29 9.17 -36.72 -13.15
CA PRO A 29 9.32 -35.52 -13.98
C PRO A 29 10.08 -34.36 -13.31
N TRP A 30 9.89 -34.17 -11.99
CA TRP A 30 10.49 -33.04 -11.26
C TRP A 30 12.01 -33.16 -11.22
N SER A 31 12.53 -34.34 -10.91
CA SER A 31 13.97 -34.61 -10.88
C SER A 31 14.61 -34.61 -12.28
N ARG A 32 13.83 -34.80 -13.36
CA ARG A 32 14.30 -34.62 -14.75
C ARG A 32 14.41 -33.16 -15.17
N GLU A 33 13.56 -32.30 -14.62
CA GLU A 33 13.60 -30.85 -14.83
C GLU A 33 14.67 -30.19 -13.93
N HIS A 34 14.82 -30.70 -12.72
CA HIS A 34 15.80 -30.23 -11.72
C HIS A 34 16.91 -31.28 -11.52
N VAL A 35 17.68 -31.54 -12.58
CA VAL A 35 18.69 -32.61 -12.61
C VAL A 35 19.75 -32.47 -11.53
N THR A 36 20.11 -31.25 -11.13
CA THR A 36 21.18 -31.00 -10.14
C THR A 36 20.88 -31.57 -8.76
N PRO A 37 19.74 -31.28 -8.10
CA PRO A 37 19.33 -31.97 -6.89
C PRO A 37 19.43 -33.50 -6.99
N TYR A 38 18.94 -34.09 -8.09
CA TYR A 38 18.98 -35.53 -8.29
C TYR A 38 20.41 -36.06 -8.43
N ILE A 39 21.28 -35.41 -9.20
CA ILE A 39 22.71 -35.79 -9.29
C ILE A 39 23.37 -35.65 -7.90
N ARG A 40 22.96 -34.67 -7.08
CA ARG A 40 23.46 -34.45 -5.71
C ARG A 40 23.02 -35.49 -4.70
N THR A 41 21.82 -36.06 -4.83
CA THR A 41 21.20 -36.86 -3.76
C THR A 41 20.73 -38.25 -4.17
N GLY A 42 20.67 -38.57 -5.46
CA GLY A 42 19.89 -39.69 -5.98
C GLY A 42 18.38 -39.49 -5.77
N SER A 43 17.63 -40.60 -5.73
CA SER A 43 16.16 -40.63 -5.58
C SER A 43 15.62 -40.28 -4.19
N ASP A 44 16.45 -40.37 -3.15
CA ASP A 44 15.96 -40.39 -1.76
C ASP A 44 15.93 -39.01 -1.10
N LEU A 45 16.31 -37.93 -1.81
CA LEU A 45 16.39 -36.52 -1.37
C LEU A 45 17.17 -36.26 -0.07
N LYS A 46 17.75 -37.30 0.55
CA LYS A 46 18.70 -37.19 1.65
C LYS A 46 20.08 -36.95 1.05
N VAL A 47 20.67 -35.80 1.35
CA VAL A 47 22.02 -35.43 0.91
C VAL A 47 23.04 -36.41 1.51
N LYS A 48 23.32 -37.49 0.78
CA LYS A 48 24.58 -38.22 0.90
C LYS A 48 25.49 -37.58 -0.13
N THR A 49 26.52 -36.86 0.33
CA THR A 49 27.60 -36.34 -0.52
C THR A 49 28.20 -37.48 -1.35
N GLY A 50 27.67 -37.73 -2.54
CA GLY A 50 28.20 -38.68 -3.51
C GLY A 50 29.06 -37.95 -4.53
N ASN A 51 30.31 -38.39 -4.72
CA ASN A 51 31.23 -38.15 -5.84
C ASN A 51 31.36 -36.76 -6.52
N PHE A 52 30.96 -35.65 -5.89
CA PHE A 52 31.33 -34.31 -6.39
C PHE A 52 32.69 -33.88 -5.88
N ARG A 53 33.45 -33.19 -6.75
CA ARG A 53 34.55 -32.32 -6.31
C ARG A 53 34.00 -30.90 -6.22
N VAL A 54 34.01 -30.34 -5.02
CA VAL A 54 33.63 -28.94 -4.79
C VAL A 54 34.89 -28.09 -4.87
N GLY A 55 34.90 -27.10 -5.76
CA GLY A 55 35.93 -26.06 -5.83
C GLY A 55 35.36 -24.74 -5.31
N HIS A 56 36.13 -24.02 -4.50
CA HIS A 56 35.80 -22.65 -4.11
C HIS A 56 36.61 -21.69 -4.98
N PHE A 57 35.92 -20.92 -5.80
CA PHE A 57 36.53 -19.89 -6.64
C PHE A 57 36.28 -18.52 -6.02
N LYS A 58 37.27 -17.64 -6.12
CA LYS A 58 37.17 -16.24 -5.68
C LYS A 58 37.56 -15.34 -6.84
N SER A 59 36.69 -14.38 -7.18
CA SER A 59 37.02 -13.31 -8.11
C SER A 59 38.01 -12.34 -7.46
N THR A 60 38.93 -11.78 -8.25
CA THR A 60 39.85 -10.72 -7.80
C THR A 60 39.12 -9.41 -7.48
N THR A 61 37.94 -9.19 -8.07
CA THR A 61 37.06 -8.05 -7.83
C THR A 61 35.76 -8.53 -7.19
N ASN A 62 35.23 -7.78 -6.21
CA ASN A 62 34.01 -8.17 -5.51
C ASN A 62 32.74 -7.70 -6.26
N PHE A 63 32.02 -8.66 -6.84
CA PHE A 63 30.75 -8.44 -7.55
C PHE A 63 29.52 -8.92 -6.78
N ALA A 64 29.66 -9.28 -5.50
CA ALA A 64 28.57 -9.86 -4.70
C ALA A 64 27.39 -8.90 -4.42
N HIS A 65 27.50 -7.64 -4.85
CA HIS A 65 26.45 -6.64 -4.78
C HIS A 65 25.50 -6.65 -5.99
N LEU A 66 25.81 -7.46 -7.02
CA LEU A 66 24.98 -7.65 -8.20
C LEU A 66 24.07 -8.87 -8.00
N ARG A 67 22.81 -8.76 -8.44
CA ARG A 67 21.79 -9.83 -8.35
C ARG A 67 21.25 -10.20 -9.73
N TRP A 68 21.62 -11.37 -10.21
CA TRP A 68 21.24 -11.94 -11.50
C TRP A 68 20.37 -13.19 -11.33
N THR A 69 19.44 -13.15 -10.38
CA THR A 69 18.44 -14.20 -10.15
C THR A 69 17.21 -13.96 -11.01
N LEU A 70 16.36 -14.98 -11.21
CA LEU A 70 15.05 -14.88 -11.87
C LEU A 70 13.94 -15.41 -10.93
N ASP A 71 13.85 -14.83 -9.73
CA ASP A 71 12.96 -15.28 -8.66
C ASP A 71 11.71 -14.43 -8.52
N THR A 72 11.72 -13.19 -9.03
CA THR A 72 10.62 -12.23 -8.90
C THR A 72 10.22 -11.61 -10.25
N ALA A 73 9.04 -10.98 -10.32
CA ALA A 73 8.64 -10.23 -11.51
C ALA A 73 9.62 -9.09 -11.85
N SER A 74 10.19 -8.43 -10.82
CA SER A 74 11.22 -7.40 -11.00
C SER A 74 12.48 -7.94 -11.67
N ASP A 75 12.82 -9.20 -11.40
CA ASP A 75 13.98 -9.86 -11.99
C ASP A 75 13.75 -10.08 -13.49
N TYR A 76 12.54 -10.54 -13.83
CA TYR A 76 12.13 -10.73 -15.21
C TYR A 76 12.17 -9.42 -16.00
N GLU A 77 11.62 -8.35 -15.44
CA GLU A 77 11.67 -7.02 -16.07
C GLU A 77 13.11 -6.52 -16.24
N PHE A 78 13.99 -6.75 -15.26
CA PHE A 78 15.41 -6.44 -15.39
C PHE A 78 16.04 -7.16 -16.58
N PHE A 79 15.77 -8.45 -16.77
CA PHE A 79 16.29 -9.20 -17.91
C PHE A 79 15.67 -8.75 -19.24
N CYS A 80 14.39 -8.37 -19.27
CA CYS A 80 13.77 -7.78 -20.45
C CYS A 80 14.47 -6.47 -20.84
N ALA A 81 14.69 -5.58 -19.87
CA ALA A 81 15.40 -4.32 -20.09
C ALA A 81 16.86 -4.56 -20.52
N LEU A 82 17.54 -5.53 -19.90
CA LEU A 82 18.90 -5.92 -20.28
C LEU A 82 18.95 -6.49 -21.72
N ALA A 83 17.92 -7.22 -22.14
CA ALA A 83 17.84 -7.80 -23.48
C ALA A 83 17.73 -6.75 -24.61
N GLU A 84 17.34 -5.50 -24.29
CA GLU A 84 17.33 -4.39 -25.25
C GLU A 84 18.75 -3.93 -25.67
N HIS A 85 19.79 -4.38 -24.96
CA HIS A 85 21.18 -3.95 -25.14
C HIS A 85 22.09 -4.93 -25.92
N ASP A 86 21.53 -5.78 -26.79
CA ASP A 86 22.25 -6.78 -27.62
C ASP A 86 23.29 -7.62 -26.82
N VAL A 87 22.82 -8.20 -25.72
CA VAL A 87 23.67 -8.91 -24.76
C VAL A 87 23.99 -10.35 -25.16
N ALA A 88 23.48 -10.84 -26.29
CA ALA A 88 23.50 -12.26 -26.65
C ALA A 88 24.90 -12.87 -26.82
N ASN A 89 25.90 -12.03 -27.16
CA ASN A 89 27.29 -12.46 -27.38
C ASN A 89 28.26 -11.92 -26.31
N LEU A 90 27.74 -11.32 -25.24
CA LEU A 90 28.55 -10.70 -24.19
C LEU A 90 28.94 -11.72 -23.12
N GLY A 91 30.19 -11.63 -22.65
CA GLY A 91 30.61 -12.35 -21.46
C GLY A 91 30.05 -11.68 -20.20
N TRP A 92 30.07 -12.40 -19.07
CA TRP A 92 29.54 -11.87 -17.81
C TRP A 92 30.26 -10.58 -17.36
N LEU A 93 31.56 -10.44 -17.65
CA LEU A 93 32.30 -9.20 -17.36
C LEU A 93 31.87 -8.04 -18.27
N ASP A 94 31.47 -8.31 -19.50
CA ASP A 94 30.93 -7.29 -20.41
C ASP A 94 29.55 -6.83 -19.92
N ILE A 95 28.73 -7.76 -19.39
CA ILE A 95 27.47 -7.42 -18.72
C ILE A 95 27.72 -6.54 -17.48
N VAL A 96 28.70 -6.87 -16.65
CA VAL A 96 29.10 -5.99 -15.51
C VAL A 96 29.53 -4.61 -16.01
N SER A 97 30.30 -4.54 -17.09
CA SER A 97 30.70 -3.27 -17.71
C SER A 97 29.51 -2.47 -18.23
N LEU A 98 28.55 -3.12 -18.88
CA LEU A 98 27.31 -2.50 -19.34
C LEU A 98 26.50 -1.93 -18.17
N LEU A 99 26.31 -2.71 -17.11
CA LEU A 99 25.59 -2.28 -15.91
C LEU A 99 26.31 -1.10 -15.22
N THR A 100 27.64 -1.15 -15.09
CA THR A 100 28.39 -0.03 -14.49
C THR A 100 28.32 1.26 -15.31
N GLN A 101 28.14 1.17 -16.64
CA GLN A 101 27.98 2.31 -17.54
C GLN A 101 26.53 2.80 -17.64
N ASN A 102 25.55 1.98 -17.24
CA ASN A 102 24.12 2.30 -17.31
C ASN A 102 23.51 2.32 -15.90
N SER A 103 23.47 3.51 -15.29
CA SER A 103 23.05 3.70 -13.90
C SER A 103 21.63 3.21 -13.63
N ASP A 104 20.74 3.27 -14.61
CA ASP A 104 19.33 2.90 -14.44
C ASP A 104 19.17 1.38 -14.33
N LEU A 105 19.79 0.62 -15.25
CA LEU A 105 19.84 -0.84 -15.17
C LEU A 105 20.55 -1.32 -13.90
N LEU A 106 21.57 -0.59 -13.47
CA LEU A 106 22.32 -0.92 -12.27
C LEU A 106 21.49 -0.73 -11.00
N MET A 107 20.58 0.26 -10.94
CA MET A 107 19.70 0.44 -9.79
C MET A 107 18.76 -0.75 -9.59
N TRP A 108 18.29 -1.36 -10.67
CA TRP A 108 17.43 -2.54 -10.61
C TRP A 108 18.18 -3.77 -10.08
N ASN A 109 19.51 -3.77 -10.21
CA ASN A 109 20.39 -4.90 -9.91
C ASN A 109 21.12 -4.80 -8.55
N ARG A 110 20.95 -3.71 -7.80
CA ARG A 110 21.77 -3.38 -6.61
C ARG A 110 21.29 -3.97 -5.28
N GLY A 111 20.18 -4.70 -5.26
CA GLY A 111 19.58 -5.21 -4.03
C GLY A 111 19.50 -6.73 -4.02
N ILE A 112 20.04 -7.36 -2.97
CA ILE A 112 19.63 -8.72 -2.60
C ILE A 112 18.27 -8.59 -1.90
N THR A 113 17.16 -8.73 -2.62
CA THR A 113 15.87 -9.11 -2.01
C THR A 113 15.80 -10.62 -1.86
N GLY A 114 16.85 -11.21 -1.30
CA GLY A 114 16.68 -12.52 -0.68
C GLY A 114 15.69 -12.33 0.45
N ARG A 115 14.74 -13.26 0.60
CA ARG A 115 14.11 -13.52 1.90
C ARG A 115 15.22 -13.89 2.88
N GLN A 116 16.00 -12.93 3.36
CA GLN A 116 16.64 -13.05 4.66
C GLN A 116 15.52 -12.87 5.68
N VAL A 117 14.68 -13.89 5.78
CA VAL A 117 14.09 -14.20 7.07
C VAL A 117 15.25 -14.80 7.86
N SER A 118 16.12 -13.94 8.40
CA SER A 118 16.86 -14.30 9.58
C SER A 118 15.80 -14.49 10.66
N PHE A 119 15.29 -15.72 10.79
CA PHE A 119 14.73 -16.13 12.06
C PHE A 119 15.89 -16.02 13.04
N VAL A 120 15.89 -14.94 13.80
CA VAL A 120 16.74 -14.79 14.97
C VAL A 120 16.46 -16.04 15.80
N SER A 121 17.46 -16.90 15.98
CA SER A 121 17.33 -18.00 16.92
C SER A 121 17.01 -17.40 18.29
N ASP A 122 16.14 -18.03 19.08
CA ASP A 122 15.75 -17.56 20.42
C ASP A 122 16.97 -17.24 21.33
N GLU A 123 18.14 -17.79 21.02
CA GLU A 123 19.41 -17.55 21.70
C GLU A 123 20.01 -16.14 21.46
N ASP A 124 19.69 -15.48 20.34
CA ASP A 124 20.10 -14.10 20.02
C ASP A 124 19.09 -13.04 20.52
N ALA A 125 17.94 -13.48 21.06
CA ALA A 125 16.93 -12.62 21.69
C ALA A 125 17.38 -12.20 23.11
N GLN A 126 18.56 -11.61 23.23
CA GLN A 126 19.07 -11.08 24.50
C GLN A 126 19.17 -9.55 24.49
N SER A 127 18.05 -8.90 24.79
CA SER A 127 17.90 -7.92 25.88
C SER A 127 16.47 -7.39 25.85
N ASP A 128 15.88 -7.11 27.02
CA ASP A 128 14.60 -6.42 27.12
C ASP A 128 14.68 -5.11 26.31
N PRO A 129 13.82 -4.88 25.30
CA PRO A 129 13.96 -3.75 24.39
C PRO A 129 13.99 -2.44 25.18
N SER A 130 15.03 -1.63 24.95
CA SER A 130 15.12 -0.33 25.60
C SER A 130 14.25 0.68 24.85
N PHE A 131 13.53 1.52 25.60
CA PHE A 131 12.74 2.64 25.05
C PHE A 131 13.21 4.00 25.59
N LYS A 132 14.43 4.06 26.13
CA LYS A 132 14.95 5.24 26.83
C LYS A 132 15.03 6.45 25.90
N ARG A 133 15.50 6.28 24.67
CA ARG A 133 15.60 7.36 23.70
C ARG A 133 14.21 7.82 23.28
N SER A 134 13.27 6.89 23.08
CA SER A 134 11.86 7.23 22.80
C SER A 134 11.24 8.09 23.89
N VAL A 135 11.40 7.71 25.17
CA VAL A 135 10.88 8.49 26.31
C VAL A 135 11.53 9.86 26.40
N GLN A 136 12.86 9.96 26.24
CA GLN A 136 13.57 11.24 26.23
C GLN A 136 13.14 12.13 25.06
N HIS A 137 12.91 11.54 23.88
CA HIS A 137 12.42 12.26 22.71
C HIS A 137 11.00 12.79 22.95
N LEU A 138 10.13 12.02 23.60
CA LEU A 138 8.78 12.47 23.96
C LEU A 138 8.81 13.71 24.87
N SER A 139 9.69 13.73 25.88
CA SER A 139 9.83 14.91 26.75
C SER A 139 10.15 16.19 25.97
N ARG A 140 10.96 16.07 24.90
CA ARG A 140 11.23 17.19 23.98
C ARG A 140 10.04 17.51 23.10
N ALA A 141 9.42 16.49 22.49
CA ALA A 141 8.28 16.66 21.59
C ALA A 141 7.10 17.36 22.27
N LEU A 142 6.82 17.04 23.54
CA LEU A 142 5.74 17.67 24.32
C LEU A 142 5.94 19.17 24.57
N GLN A 143 7.16 19.70 24.41
CA GLN A 143 7.41 21.15 24.48
C GLN A 143 6.92 21.92 23.25
N SER A 144 6.81 21.24 22.11
CA SER A 144 6.55 21.88 20.81
C SER A 144 5.37 21.28 20.04
N ILE A 145 4.90 20.10 20.41
CA ILE A 145 3.87 19.35 19.69
C ILE A 145 2.80 18.93 20.70
N PRO A 146 1.56 19.44 20.57
CA PRO A 146 0.44 18.95 21.36
C PRO A 146 0.36 17.42 21.28
N VAL A 147 0.18 16.78 22.43
CA VAL A 147 0.11 15.31 22.55
C VAL A 147 1.30 14.55 21.93
N GLY A 148 2.45 15.21 21.71
CA GLY A 148 3.71 14.60 21.30
C GLY A 148 3.78 14.06 19.87
N SER A 149 2.76 14.31 19.04
CA SER A 149 2.68 13.83 17.64
C SER A 149 1.82 14.76 16.78
N GLN A 150 2.17 14.89 15.49
CA GLN A 150 1.39 15.64 14.50
C GLN A 150 0.09 14.91 14.09
N THR A 151 0.00 13.62 14.37
CA THR A 151 -1.21 12.82 14.14
C THR A 151 -1.66 12.21 15.46
N PHE A 152 -2.91 12.49 15.86
CA PHE A 152 -3.45 12.01 17.13
C PHE A 152 -3.32 10.49 17.31
N SER A 153 -3.59 9.70 16.27
CA SER A 153 -3.48 8.24 16.31
C SER A 153 -2.04 7.71 16.46
N LYS A 154 -1.03 8.56 16.30
CA LYS A 154 0.40 8.25 16.57
C LYS A 154 0.88 8.87 17.89
N SER A 155 -0.01 9.49 18.67
CA SER A 155 0.33 10.08 19.96
C SER A 155 0.78 9.01 20.96
N TYR A 156 1.67 9.40 21.88
CA TYR A 156 2.05 8.58 23.03
C TYR A 156 0.85 8.12 23.88
N LEU A 157 -0.29 8.82 23.81
CA LEU A 157 -1.52 8.46 24.51
C LEU A 157 -2.07 7.07 24.10
N GLY A 158 -1.69 6.56 22.93
CA GLY A 158 -2.05 5.21 22.49
C GLY A 158 -1.12 4.11 23.00
N TRP A 159 -0.05 4.44 23.73
CA TRP A 159 1.03 3.53 24.05
C TRP A 159 1.30 3.47 25.56
N VAL A 160 1.78 2.31 26.03
CA VAL A 160 2.26 2.17 27.41
C VAL A 160 3.68 2.72 27.49
N MET A 161 3.84 3.80 28.24
CA MET A 161 5.11 4.51 28.36
C MET A 161 6.24 3.60 28.86
N GLY A 162 7.35 3.58 28.12
CA GLY A 162 8.52 2.77 28.47
C GLY A 162 8.35 1.26 28.24
N GLN A 163 7.26 0.84 27.58
CA GLN A 163 6.96 -0.57 27.26
C GLN A 163 6.62 -0.77 25.77
N ALA A 164 6.60 0.31 24.99
CA ALA A 164 6.30 0.28 23.56
C ALA A 164 7.09 1.37 22.82
N PRO A 165 7.42 1.15 21.53
CA PRO A 165 8.06 2.17 20.72
C PRO A 165 7.10 3.34 20.48
N ILE A 166 7.62 4.57 20.57
CA ILE A 166 6.84 5.80 20.32
C ILE A 166 7.25 6.44 18.98
N TYR A 167 8.52 6.29 18.60
CA TYR A 167 9.08 6.95 17.43
C TYR A 167 9.78 5.94 16.53
N ALA A 168 9.40 5.93 15.26
CA ALA A 168 10.11 5.20 14.21
C ALA A 168 11.33 6.00 13.73
N LYS A 169 12.40 5.29 13.37
CA LYS A 169 13.61 5.81 12.71
C LYS A 169 13.57 5.54 11.20
N SER A 170 13.18 4.34 10.82
CA SER A 170 13.18 3.88 9.42
C SER A 170 12.18 2.75 9.22
N GLY A 171 11.86 2.45 7.96
CA GLY A 171 11.13 1.25 7.58
C GLY A 171 11.59 0.74 6.23
N SER A 172 11.51 -0.57 6.02
CA SER A 172 11.84 -1.25 4.77
C SER A 172 11.00 -2.51 4.64
N GLY A 173 10.25 -2.66 3.55
CA GLY A 173 9.31 -3.76 3.37
C GLY A 173 8.30 -3.80 4.52
N SER A 174 8.19 -4.94 5.21
CA SER A 174 7.29 -5.11 6.36
C SER A 174 7.91 -4.71 7.71
N ILE A 175 9.15 -4.23 7.74
CA ILE A 175 9.87 -3.95 8.98
C ILE A 175 9.93 -2.45 9.25
N ILE A 176 9.70 -2.05 10.50
CA ILE A 176 10.04 -0.73 11.02
C ILE A 176 11.10 -0.87 12.11
N THR A 177 12.04 0.07 12.13
CA THR A 177 13.05 0.21 13.19
C THR A 177 12.70 1.44 14.01
N ASP A 178 12.59 1.31 15.33
CA ASP A 178 12.39 2.46 16.21
C ASP A 178 13.68 3.28 16.41
N ILE A 179 13.58 4.42 17.11
CA ILE A 179 14.76 5.24 17.39
C ILE A 179 15.72 4.62 18.40
N ASP A 180 15.28 3.64 19.18
CA ASP A 180 16.10 2.90 20.13
C ASP A 180 16.87 1.73 19.45
N GLY A 181 16.53 1.41 18.21
CA GLY A 181 17.20 0.39 17.38
C GLY A 181 16.51 -0.97 17.38
N ASN A 182 15.27 -1.03 17.87
CA ASN A 182 14.48 -2.26 17.87
C ASN A 182 13.72 -2.41 16.54
N ASP A 183 13.69 -3.62 15.98
CA ASP A 183 12.98 -3.94 14.74
C ASP A 183 11.63 -4.62 15.02
N TYR A 184 10.62 -4.28 14.23
CA TYR A 184 9.25 -4.78 14.36
C TYR A 184 8.65 -5.14 13.00
N ILE A 185 7.88 -6.23 12.95
CA ILE A 185 6.95 -6.45 11.84
C ILE A 185 5.79 -5.46 11.99
N ASP A 186 5.62 -4.58 11.00
CA ASP A 186 4.65 -3.49 11.05
C ASP A 186 3.29 -3.90 10.48
N TYR A 187 2.38 -4.28 11.37
CA TYR A 187 0.96 -4.48 11.03
C TYR A 187 0.14 -3.17 11.03
N MET A 188 0.69 -2.07 11.56
CA MET A 188 0.02 -0.77 11.56
C MET A 188 0.14 -0.08 10.21
N MET A 189 1.21 -0.36 9.46
CA MET A 189 1.42 0.08 8.07
C MET A 189 1.24 1.60 7.91
N ALA A 190 1.84 2.36 8.82
CA ALA A 190 1.71 3.81 8.94
C ALA A 190 0.26 4.36 9.07
N LEU A 191 -0.63 3.61 9.74
CA LEU A 191 -2.09 3.82 9.78
C LEU A 191 -2.78 3.46 8.46
N LEU A 192 -2.34 2.34 7.88
CA LEU A 192 -2.88 1.67 6.69
C LEU A 192 -2.55 2.21 5.28
N PRO A 193 -1.84 3.35 5.02
CA PRO A 193 -1.49 3.72 3.64
C PRO A 193 -0.43 2.82 2.99
N VAL A 194 0.45 2.20 3.77
CA VAL A 194 1.56 1.42 3.23
C VAL A 194 1.10 -0.01 2.94
N VAL A 195 0.72 -0.29 1.68
CA VAL A 195 0.27 -1.62 1.24
C VAL A 195 1.39 -2.44 0.62
N LEU A 196 2.32 -1.80 -0.08
CA LEU A 196 3.42 -2.47 -0.78
C LEU A 196 4.65 -2.70 0.13
N GLY A 197 4.57 -2.21 1.37
CA GLY A 197 5.72 -2.13 2.28
C GLY A 197 6.38 -0.75 2.24
N HIS A 198 7.17 -0.48 3.28
CA HIS A 198 7.92 0.76 3.45
C HIS A 198 9.09 0.83 2.46
N ALA A 199 9.39 2.03 1.96
CA ALA A 199 10.46 2.26 0.99
C ALA A 199 10.35 1.35 -0.24
N ASP A 200 9.14 1.26 -0.81
CA ASP A 200 8.91 0.46 -2.01
C ASP A 200 9.74 1.01 -3.18
N PRO A 201 10.60 0.17 -3.81
CA PRO A 201 11.56 0.64 -4.80
C PRO A 201 10.90 1.17 -6.07
N PHE A 202 9.71 0.69 -6.43
CA PHE A 202 9.01 1.13 -7.64
C PHE A 202 8.36 2.50 -7.43
N VAL A 203 7.65 2.67 -6.31
CA VAL A 203 7.02 3.94 -5.93
C VAL A 203 8.09 5.01 -5.72
N ASP A 204 9.15 4.72 -4.96
CA ASP A 204 10.19 5.70 -4.67
C ASP A 204 10.97 6.09 -5.93
N ALA A 205 11.25 5.14 -6.85
CA ALA A 205 11.86 5.47 -8.13
C ALA A 205 10.97 6.39 -8.99
N ALA A 206 9.65 6.18 -9.00
CA ALA A 206 8.72 7.07 -9.70
C ALA A 206 8.74 8.49 -9.12
N VAL A 207 8.78 8.61 -7.80
CA VAL A 207 8.88 9.90 -7.10
C VAL A 207 10.22 10.59 -7.40
N VAL A 208 11.34 9.86 -7.36
CA VAL A 208 12.66 10.40 -7.70
C VAL A 208 12.71 10.92 -9.13
N ARG A 209 12.11 10.22 -10.10
CA ARG A 209 11.99 10.71 -11.48
C ARG A 209 11.16 11.99 -11.56
N GLN A 210 10.09 12.10 -10.79
CA GLN A 210 9.26 13.32 -10.76
C GLN A 210 10.01 14.51 -10.14
N LEU A 211 10.86 14.29 -9.13
CA LEU A 211 11.66 15.37 -8.52
C LEU A 211 12.51 16.10 -9.55
N ALA A 212 13.07 15.40 -10.55
CA ALA A 212 13.86 15.99 -11.62
C ALA A 212 13.06 16.89 -12.58
N ARG A 213 11.72 16.79 -12.58
CA ARG A 213 10.80 17.58 -13.42
C ARG A 213 10.08 18.69 -12.65
N GLY A 214 10.29 18.77 -11.33
CA GLY A 214 9.54 19.62 -10.42
C GLY A 214 8.28 18.94 -9.89
N THR A 215 7.98 19.13 -8.60
CA THR A 215 6.85 18.46 -7.92
C THR A 215 5.57 19.27 -7.93
N SER A 216 5.66 20.58 -8.11
CA SER A 216 4.53 21.50 -8.19
C SER A 216 4.86 22.59 -9.20
N LEU A 217 4.10 22.62 -10.29
CA LEU A 217 4.26 23.54 -11.40
C LEU A 217 3.06 24.50 -11.43
N SER A 218 3.21 25.62 -12.13
CA SER A 218 2.12 26.61 -12.29
C SER A 218 1.03 26.15 -13.26
N LEU A 219 1.31 25.12 -14.07
CA LEU A 219 0.39 24.55 -15.06
C LEU A 219 0.16 23.06 -14.75
N SER A 220 -0.97 22.54 -15.20
CA SER A 220 -1.32 21.11 -15.15
C SER A 220 -0.28 20.24 -15.86
N GLY A 221 -0.02 19.06 -15.29
CA GLY A 221 0.88 18.06 -15.88
C GLY A 221 0.12 16.87 -16.44
N GLU A 222 0.65 16.22 -17.48
CA GLU A 222 0.03 15.06 -18.16
C GLU A 222 -0.32 13.91 -17.19
N ILE A 223 0.51 13.72 -16.15
CA ILE A 223 0.34 12.68 -15.12
C ILE A 223 -1.01 12.76 -14.39
N GLU A 224 -1.62 13.96 -14.28
CA GLU A 224 -2.92 14.10 -13.62
C GLU A 224 -4.05 13.51 -14.47
N VAL A 225 -3.92 13.55 -15.80
CA VAL A 225 -4.87 12.95 -16.74
C VAL A 225 -4.69 11.43 -16.75
N GLU A 226 -3.45 10.96 -16.84
CA GLU A 226 -3.14 9.52 -16.85
C GLU A 226 -3.67 8.82 -15.59
N LEU A 227 -3.47 9.43 -14.42
CA LEU A 227 -4.01 8.89 -13.18
C LEU A 227 -5.55 8.93 -13.16
N ALA A 228 -6.18 9.97 -13.71
CA ALA A 228 -7.63 10.10 -13.72
C ALA A 228 -8.28 9.02 -14.61
N GLU A 229 -7.73 8.80 -15.80
CA GLU A 229 -8.15 7.73 -16.71
C GLU A 229 -7.98 6.35 -16.08
N LYS A 230 -6.85 6.12 -15.38
CA LYS A 230 -6.62 4.87 -14.66
C LYS A 230 -7.68 4.64 -13.58
N LEU A 231 -8.00 5.65 -12.78
CA LEU A 231 -9.01 5.55 -11.73
C LEU A 231 -10.42 5.31 -12.31
N VAL A 232 -10.80 6.00 -13.38
CA VAL A 232 -12.05 5.77 -14.12
C VAL A 232 -12.13 4.34 -14.65
N SER A 233 -11.02 3.79 -15.14
CA SER A 233 -11.02 2.40 -15.64
C SER A 233 -11.17 1.33 -14.56
N LEU A 234 -10.77 1.64 -13.32
CA LEU A 234 -10.71 0.66 -12.23
C LEU A 234 -11.94 0.71 -11.31
N ILE A 235 -12.48 1.90 -11.04
CA ILE A 235 -13.46 2.13 -9.99
C ILE A 235 -14.87 2.19 -10.59
N PRO A 236 -15.82 1.31 -10.19
CA PRO A 236 -17.15 1.21 -10.79
C PRO A 236 -17.95 2.51 -10.90
N CYS A 237 -17.98 3.36 -9.87
CA CYS A 237 -18.74 4.61 -9.89
C CYS A 237 -18.01 5.77 -10.61
N ALA A 238 -16.73 5.61 -10.97
CA ALA A 238 -15.89 6.72 -11.39
C ALA A 238 -16.10 7.07 -12.87
N GLU A 239 -16.77 8.19 -13.13
CA GLU A 239 -16.86 8.79 -14.48
C GLU A 239 -16.00 10.07 -14.58
N MET A 240 -15.71 10.70 -13.44
CA MET A 240 -14.82 11.86 -13.28
C MET A 240 -14.04 11.75 -11.97
N VAL A 241 -12.92 12.46 -11.89
CA VAL A 241 -11.98 12.43 -10.75
C VAL A 241 -11.57 13.84 -10.35
N ARG A 242 -11.42 14.07 -9.04
CA ARG A 242 -10.81 15.27 -8.46
C ARG A 242 -9.84 14.89 -7.37
N TYR A 243 -8.63 15.46 -7.38
CA TYR A 243 -7.61 15.17 -6.37
C TYR A 243 -7.67 16.12 -5.18
N GLY A 244 -7.36 15.58 -4.00
CA GLY A 244 -7.10 16.31 -2.76
C GLY A 244 -5.75 15.89 -2.16
N LYS A 245 -5.37 16.47 -1.02
CA LYS A 245 -4.12 16.11 -0.33
C LYS A 245 -4.33 14.97 0.68
N ASN A 246 -5.52 14.88 1.25
CA ASN A 246 -5.86 13.89 2.26
C ASN A 246 -7.32 13.45 2.17
N GLY A 247 -7.67 12.34 2.83
CA GLY A 247 -9.04 11.79 2.76
C GLY A 247 -10.12 12.74 3.26
N SER A 248 -9.81 13.62 4.24
CA SER A 248 -10.77 14.61 4.73
C SER A 248 -11.10 15.68 3.69
N ASP A 249 -10.18 15.99 2.76
CA ASP A 249 -10.46 16.88 1.63
C ASP A 249 -11.50 16.23 0.70
N ALA A 250 -11.27 14.96 0.33
CA ALA A 250 -12.14 14.22 -0.59
C ALA A 250 -13.55 14.01 -0.02
N THR A 251 -13.68 13.66 1.27
CA THR A 251 -14.99 13.48 1.91
C THR A 251 -15.73 14.82 2.09
N THR A 252 -15.02 15.91 2.42
CA THR A 252 -15.61 17.26 2.44
C THR A 252 -16.10 17.69 1.05
N ALA A 253 -15.31 17.45 0.01
CA ALA A 253 -15.70 17.72 -1.36
C ALA A 253 -16.97 16.93 -1.76
N ALA A 254 -17.06 15.67 -1.36
CA ALA A 254 -18.23 14.83 -1.61
C ALA A 254 -19.50 15.39 -0.95
N VAL A 255 -19.42 15.76 0.33
CA VAL A 255 -20.53 16.39 1.07
C VAL A 255 -20.95 17.70 0.42
N ARG A 256 -19.98 18.55 0.03
CA ARG A 256 -20.27 19.85 -0.61
C ARG A 256 -20.96 19.67 -1.96
N LEU A 257 -20.49 18.73 -2.78
CA LEU A 257 -21.14 18.42 -4.05
C LEU A 257 -22.53 17.82 -3.88
N ALA A 258 -22.72 16.90 -2.95
CA ALA A 258 -24.03 16.32 -2.71
C ALA A 258 -25.06 17.39 -2.30
N ARG A 259 -24.67 18.34 -1.45
CA ARG A 259 -25.51 19.50 -1.09
C ARG A 259 -25.80 20.37 -2.31
N ALA A 260 -24.79 20.73 -3.09
CA ALA A 260 -24.96 21.55 -4.28
C ALA A 260 -25.82 20.89 -5.37
N TYR A 261 -25.72 19.56 -5.51
CA TYR A 261 -26.47 18.79 -6.49
C TYR A 261 -27.94 18.63 -6.08
N THR A 262 -28.20 18.33 -4.80
CA THR A 262 -29.55 18.06 -4.30
C THR A 262 -30.31 19.31 -3.84
N GLY A 263 -29.59 20.40 -3.52
CA GLY A 263 -30.17 21.58 -2.89
C GLY A 263 -30.61 21.37 -1.44
N ARG A 264 -30.09 20.32 -0.77
CA ARG A 264 -30.46 19.92 0.60
C ARG A 264 -29.29 20.12 1.55
N ASP A 265 -29.56 20.29 2.85
CA ASP A 265 -28.52 20.67 3.82
C ASP A 265 -28.01 19.51 4.66
N LYS A 266 -28.91 18.62 5.11
CA LYS A 266 -28.55 17.59 6.08
C LYS A 266 -27.88 16.39 5.43
N ILE A 267 -27.04 15.71 6.19
CA ILE A 267 -26.38 14.47 5.80
C ILE A 267 -26.51 13.42 6.90
N ILE A 268 -26.41 12.16 6.52
CA ILE A 268 -26.24 11.03 7.43
C ILE A 268 -24.79 10.56 7.33
N VAL A 269 -24.18 10.22 8.46
CA VAL A 269 -22.81 9.69 8.51
C VAL A 269 -22.75 8.37 9.28
N CYS A 270 -21.91 7.45 8.81
CA CYS A 270 -21.67 6.16 9.47
C CYS A 270 -20.23 5.71 9.26
N GLY A 271 -19.40 5.86 10.29
CA GLY A 271 -17.96 5.59 10.22
C GLY A 271 -17.12 6.78 10.65
N TYR A 272 -15.84 6.78 10.26
CA TYR A 272 -14.89 7.87 10.44
C TYR A 272 -14.52 8.55 9.12
N HIS A 273 -14.85 9.84 8.99
CA HIS A 273 -14.72 10.58 7.71
C HIS A 273 -13.78 11.78 7.77
N GLY A 274 -12.86 11.81 8.75
CA GLY A 274 -11.88 12.87 8.92
C GLY A 274 -12.11 13.74 10.14
N TRP A 275 -11.69 14.99 10.08
CA TRP A 275 -11.71 15.91 11.22
C TRP A 275 -12.38 17.26 10.93
N HIS A 276 -12.88 17.47 9.72
CA HIS A 276 -13.61 18.67 9.36
C HIS A 276 -14.96 18.75 10.10
N ASP A 277 -15.41 19.98 10.38
CA ASP A 277 -16.54 20.32 11.25
C ASP A 277 -17.82 19.51 10.97
N TRP A 278 -18.14 19.31 9.68
CA TRP A 278 -19.33 18.57 9.26
C TRP A 278 -19.37 17.13 9.82
N TYR A 279 -18.22 16.49 10.00
CA TYR A 279 -18.14 15.15 10.56
C TYR A 279 -17.77 15.17 12.04
N ILE A 280 -16.69 15.86 12.42
CA ILE A 280 -16.15 15.76 13.79
C ILE A 280 -17.16 16.26 14.84
N GLY A 281 -18.08 17.14 14.43
CA GLY A 281 -19.22 17.61 15.20
C GLY A 281 -20.17 16.52 15.72
N THR A 282 -20.17 15.35 15.07
CA THR A 282 -20.95 14.16 15.45
C THR A 282 -20.27 13.27 16.51
N THR A 283 -19.01 13.57 16.86
CA THR A 283 -18.19 12.72 17.73
C THR A 283 -18.09 13.28 19.15
N ALA A 284 -17.48 12.51 20.07
CA ALA A 284 -17.15 13.00 21.40
C ALA A 284 -16.09 14.12 21.42
N LYS A 285 -15.39 14.37 20.29
CA LYS A 285 -14.32 15.38 20.17
C LYS A 285 -14.77 16.60 19.35
N HIS A 286 -16.01 17.05 19.55
CA HIS A 286 -16.65 18.12 18.79
C HIS A 286 -16.40 19.55 19.33
N LEU A 287 -15.54 19.73 20.34
CA LEU A 287 -15.28 21.06 20.89
C LEU A 287 -14.76 22.00 19.79
N GLY A 288 -15.34 23.19 19.70
CA GLY A 288 -15.03 24.18 18.65
C GLY A 288 -16.00 24.18 17.47
N VAL A 289 -16.82 23.13 17.29
CA VAL A 289 -17.82 23.07 16.21
C VAL A 289 -19.15 23.69 16.69
N PRO A 290 -19.69 24.72 15.98
CA PRO A 290 -20.97 25.33 16.33
C PRO A 290 -22.13 24.33 16.29
N GLU A 291 -23.11 24.49 17.20
CA GLU A 291 -24.32 23.65 17.25
C GLU A 291 -25.06 23.61 15.91
N SER A 292 -25.25 24.77 15.28
CA SER A 292 -25.86 24.89 13.95
C SER A 292 -25.16 24.09 12.85
N VAL A 293 -23.86 23.78 13.00
CA VAL A 293 -23.12 22.91 12.06
C VAL A 293 -23.32 21.45 12.43
N ARG A 294 -23.35 21.13 13.73
CA ARG A 294 -23.57 19.77 14.24
C ARG A 294 -24.95 19.25 13.88
N ASP A 295 -25.97 20.11 13.91
CA ASP A 295 -27.36 19.76 13.59
C ASP A 295 -27.57 19.37 12.11
N LEU A 296 -26.58 19.63 11.25
CA LEU A 296 -26.60 19.24 9.84
C LEU A 296 -26.17 17.78 9.61
N SER A 297 -25.67 17.08 10.62
CA SER A 297 -25.11 15.74 10.48
C SER A 297 -25.75 14.77 11.46
N LEU A 298 -26.45 13.78 10.92
CA LEU A 298 -27.13 12.73 11.67
C LEU A 298 -26.32 11.43 11.64
N THR A 299 -26.49 10.57 12.63
CA THR A 299 -25.79 9.28 12.72
C THR A 299 -26.78 8.13 12.88
N PHE A 300 -26.35 6.94 12.45
CA PHE A 300 -27.05 5.69 12.74
C PHE A 300 -26.04 4.54 12.96
N PRO A 301 -26.45 3.45 13.64
CA PRO A 301 -25.57 2.29 13.83
C PRO A 301 -25.29 1.54 12.52
N PHE A 302 -24.03 1.23 12.26
CA PHE A 302 -23.64 0.37 11.14
C PHE A 302 -24.31 -1.00 11.25
N ASN A 303 -24.70 -1.61 10.11
CA ASN A 303 -25.52 -2.84 10.02
C ASN A 303 -26.98 -2.72 10.52
N ASP A 304 -27.49 -1.52 10.82
CA ASP A 304 -28.89 -1.31 11.17
C ASP A 304 -29.65 -0.54 10.06
N ALA A 305 -30.05 -1.26 9.01
CA ALA A 305 -30.79 -0.68 7.89
C ALA A 305 -32.19 -0.16 8.30
N ASN A 306 -32.79 -0.71 9.36
CA ASN A 306 -34.07 -0.23 9.87
C ASN A 306 -33.91 1.16 10.50
N ALA A 307 -32.87 1.37 11.31
CA ALA A 307 -32.56 2.68 11.87
C ALA A 307 -32.29 3.72 10.76
N LEU A 308 -31.60 3.32 9.68
CA LEU A 308 -31.41 4.19 8.52
C LEU A 308 -32.76 4.53 7.84
N ALA A 309 -33.63 3.54 7.63
CA ALA A 309 -34.93 3.74 7.01
C ALA A 309 -35.83 4.68 7.84
N ASP A 310 -35.83 4.53 9.17
CA ASP A 310 -36.56 5.41 10.09
C ASP A 310 -36.03 6.85 10.03
N LEU A 311 -34.71 7.03 9.96
CA LEU A 311 -34.08 8.33 9.86
C LEU A 311 -34.40 9.03 8.53
N LEU A 312 -34.31 8.31 7.42
CA LEU A 312 -34.67 8.80 6.09
C LEU A 312 -36.14 9.23 6.04
N LYS A 313 -37.04 8.41 6.57
CA LYS A 313 -38.48 8.71 6.65
C LYS A 313 -38.78 9.94 7.50
N LYS A 314 -38.06 10.13 8.62
CA LYS A 314 -38.23 11.27 9.52
C LYS A 314 -37.78 12.60 8.90
N HIS A 315 -36.77 12.55 8.03
CA HIS A 315 -36.12 13.72 7.43
C HIS A 315 -36.37 13.83 5.92
N ASP A 316 -37.51 13.30 5.47
CA ASP A 316 -37.89 13.24 4.06
C ASP A 316 -37.67 14.59 3.33
N CYS A 317 -37.05 14.53 2.16
CA CYS A 317 -36.67 15.68 1.32
C CYS A 317 -35.61 16.67 1.86
N ASP A 318 -35.05 16.48 3.06
CA ASP A 318 -34.04 17.40 3.65
C ASP A 318 -32.60 16.82 3.66
N LEU A 319 -32.42 15.59 3.16
CA LEU A 319 -31.15 14.87 3.18
C LEU A 319 -30.44 14.89 1.83
N ALA A 320 -29.24 15.46 1.80
CA ALA A 320 -28.37 15.52 0.63
C ALA A 320 -27.61 14.22 0.38
N ALA A 321 -27.01 13.65 1.44
CA ALA A 321 -26.14 12.50 1.32
C ALA A 321 -26.20 11.56 2.52
N LEU A 322 -25.86 10.30 2.26
CA LEU A 322 -25.38 9.33 3.23
C LEU A 322 -23.90 9.08 2.95
N VAL A 323 -23.03 9.42 3.90
CA VAL A 323 -21.59 9.11 3.86
C VAL A 323 -21.31 7.92 4.76
N ILE A 324 -20.75 6.84 4.21
CA ILE A 324 -20.54 5.60 4.93
C ILE A 324 -19.19 4.95 4.59
N GLU A 325 -18.48 4.45 5.60
CA GLU A 325 -17.38 3.51 5.37
C GLU A 325 -18.02 2.14 5.02
N PRO A 326 -17.91 1.64 3.78
CA PRO A 326 -18.66 0.44 3.36
C PRO A 326 -18.19 -0.83 4.09
N THR A 327 -16.96 -0.82 4.61
CA THR A 327 -16.37 -1.86 5.44
C THR A 327 -15.20 -1.27 6.22
N GLY A 328 -14.77 -1.92 7.30
CA GLY A 328 -13.62 -1.47 8.09
C GLY A 328 -13.62 -2.10 9.47
N LYS A 329 -13.99 -1.33 10.49
CA LYS A 329 -14.09 -1.84 11.88
C LYS A 329 -15.11 -2.97 12.01
N ALA A 330 -16.16 -2.93 11.21
CA ALA A 330 -17.16 -3.98 11.09
C ALA A 330 -17.31 -4.36 9.62
N VAL A 331 -17.62 -5.63 9.38
CA VAL A 331 -17.97 -6.15 8.05
C VAL A 331 -19.48 -5.97 7.86
N PRO A 332 -19.95 -5.55 6.68
CA PRO A 332 -21.37 -5.47 6.39
C PRO A 332 -22.02 -6.84 6.49
N GLN A 333 -23.20 -6.92 7.12
CA GLN A 333 -24.03 -8.12 7.09
C GLN A 333 -24.58 -8.33 5.67
N PRO A 334 -24.86 -9.58 5.27
CA PRO A 334 -25.44 -9.86 3.96
C PRO A 334 -26.69 -9.02 3.70
N GLY A 335 -26.76 -8.33 2.55
CA GLY A 335 -27.89 -7.48 2.16
C GLY A 335 -27.87 -6.07 2.74
N PHE A 336 -26.97 -5.73 3.68
CA PHE A 336 -26.96 -4.42 4.31
C PHE A 336 -26.62 -3.30 3.31
N LEU A 337 -25.55 -3.44 2.53
CA LEU A 337 -25.13 -2.39 1.59
C LEU A 337 -26.11 -2.25 0.41
N GLU A 338 -26.68 -3.37 -0.03
CA GLU A 338 -27.74 -3.41 -1.04
C GLU A 338 -28.98 -2.64 -0.57
N GLU A 339 -29.38 -2.84 0.68
CA GLU A 339 -30.51 -2.13 1.27
C GLU A 339 -30.19 -0.64 1.48
N VAL A 340 -28.98 -0.30 1.91
CA VAL A 340 -28.50 1.09 1.98
C VAL A 340 -28.61 1.78 0.63
N ARG A 341 -28.14 1.13 -0.45
CA ARG A 341 -28.23 1.64 -1.82
C ARG A 341 -29.68 1.85 -2.25
N ARG A 342 -30.54 0.84 -2.03
CA ARG A 342 -31.97 0.88 -2.35
C ARG A 342 -32.68 2.03 -1.63
N LEU A 343 -32.37 2.23 -0.35
CA LEU A 343 -32.93 3.33 0.45
C LEU A 343 -32.47 4.69 -0.07
N CYS A 344 -31.18 4.85 -0.38
CA CYS A 344 -30.67 6.11 -0.95
C CYS A 344 -31.37 6.46 -2.27
N ASP A 345 -31.57 5.48 -3.17
CA ASP A 345 -32.28 5.67 -4.42
C ASP A 345 -33.75 6.07 -4.21
N HIS A 346 -34.43 5.42 -3.26
CA HIS A 346 -35.83 5.69 -2.96
C HIS A 346 -36.08 7.13 -2.47
N TYR A 347 -35.19 7.67 -1.63
CA TYR A 347 -35.31 9.01 -1.05
C TYR A 347 -34.53 10.10 -1.84
N GLY A 348 -33.88 9.72 -2.95
CA GLY A 348 -33.05 10.64 -3.74
C GLY A 348 -31.89 11.23 -2.95
N VAL A 349 -31.26 10.43 -2.10
CA VAL A 349 -30.09 10.79 -1.28
C VAL A 349 -28.82 10.30 -1.99
N ILE A 350 -27.80 11.14 -2.08
CA ILE A 350 -26.51 10.75 -2.68
C ILE A 350 -25.78 9.78 -1.75
N LEU A 351 -25.52 8.57 -2.23
CA LEU A 351 -24.70 7.60 -1.49
C LEU A 351 -23.23 7.89 -1.75
N VAL A 352 -22.48 8.15 -0.68
CA VAL A 352 -21.04 8.37 -0.71
C VAL A 352 -20.35 7.23 0.04
N PHE A 353 -19.52 6.45 -0.65
CA PHE A 353 -18.62 5.53 0.02
C PHE A 353 -17.32 6.23 0.41
N ASP A 354 -17.00 6.24 1.70
CA ASP A 354 -15.67 6.55 2.18
C ASP A 354 -14.78 5.32 2.04
N GLU A 355 -14.10 5.24 0.90
CA GLU A 355 -13.18 4.17 0.53
C GLU A 355 -11.72 4.53 0.82
N VAL A 356 -11.47 5.53 1.70
CA VAL A 356 -10.11 5.97 2.01
C VAL A 356 -9.29 4.85 2.66
N ILE A 357 -9.93 3.86 3.30
CA ILE A 357 -9.26 2.64 3.81
C ILE A 357 -9.44 1.44 2.89
N SER A 358 -10.67 1.18 2.43
CA SER A 358 -11.00 -0.05 1.68
C SER A 358 -10.48 -0.02 0.24
N GLY A 359 -10.41 1.15 -0.39
CA GLY A 359 -9.95 1.32 -1.76
C GLY A 359 -8.52 0.83 -1.97
N PHE A 360 -8.30 0.04 -3.03
CA PHE A 360 -7.01 -0.60 -3.35
C PHE A 360 -6.45 -1.51 -2.24
N ARG A 361 -7.26 -1.86 -1.25
CA ARG A 361 -6.89 -2.77 -0.15
C ARG A 361 -7.57 -4.11 -0.27
N ILE A 362 -8.87 -4.11 -0.50
CA ILE A 362 -9.66 -5.33 -0.60
C ILE A 362 -9.92 -5.74 -2.05
N ASP A 363 -9.95 -4.75 -2.95
CA ASP A 363 -10.10 -4.93 -4.39
C ASP A 363 -9.55 -3.69 -5.12
N MET A 364 -9.11 -3.85 -6.37
CA MET A 364 -8.64 -2.73 -7.22
C MET A 364 -9.76 -1.74 -7.56
N GLY A 365 -11.01 -2.19 -7.64
CA GLY A 365 -12.19 -1.34 -7.78
C GLY A 365 -12.79 -0.86 -6.45
N GLY A 366 -12.18 -1.21 -5.31
CA GLY A 366 -12.66 -0.88 -3.98
C GLY A 366 -13.78 -1.80 -3.46
N ALA A 367 -14.30 -1.47 -2.29
CA ALA A 367 -15.42 -2.14 -1.64
C ALA A 367 -16.66 -2.18 -2.52
N GLN A 368 -16.90 -1.14 -3.32
CA GLN A 368 -17.99 -1.14 -4.28
C GLN A 368 -17.90 -2.28 -5.32
N ALA A 369 -16.69 -2.64 -5.77
CA ALA A 369 -16.47 -3.80 -6.65
C ALA A 369 -16.59 -5.11 -5.86
N TYR A 370 -15.94 -5.18 -4.69
CA TYR A 370 -15.91 -6.37 -3.84
C TYR A 370 -17.32 -6.81 -3.38
N TYR A 371 -18.14 -5.87 -2.94
CA TYR A 371 -19.52 -6.12 -2.49
C TYR A 371 -20.56 -5.96 -3.59
N ASN A 372 -20.15 -5.59 -4.81
CA ASN A 372 -21.05 -5.36 -5.94
C ASN A 372 -22.18 -4.34 -5.65
N VAL A 373 -21.84 -3.25 -4.93
CA VAL A 373 -22.75 -2.14 -4.62
C VAL A 373 -22.07 -0.84 -5.00
N THR A 374 -22.60 -0.16 -6.03
CA THR A 374 -21.99 1.05 -6.58
C THR A 374 -22.58 2.32 -5.93
N PRO A 375 -21.77 3.19 -5.30
CA PRO A 375 -22.21 4.47 -4.76
C PRO A 375 -22.35 5.52 -5.87
N ASP A 376 -22.85 6.70 -5.53
CA ASP A 376 -22.91 7.85 -6.45
C ASP A 376 -21.57 8.60 -6.51
N LEU A 377 -20.92 8.71 -5.35
CA LEU A 377 -19.58 9.26 -5.17
C LEU A 377 -18.74 8.33 -4.28
N ALA A 378 -17.42 8.35 -4.42
CA ALA A 378 -16.51 7.65 -3.53
C ALA A 378 -15.23 8.44 -3.27
N ALA A 379 -14.76 8.41 -2.02
CA ALA A 379 -13.52 9.04 -1.59
C ALA A 379 -12.42 7.99 -1.42
N PHE A 380 -11.25 8.20 -2.04
CA PHE A 380 -10.08 7.33 -2.00
C PHE A 380 -8.87 8.07 -1.42
N GLY A 381 -7.91 7.32 -0.89
CA GLY A 381 -6.65 7.85 -0.37
C GLY A 381 -5.76 6.72 0.12
N LYS A 382 -4.97 6.96 1.17
CA LYS A 382 -4.11 5.97 1.84
C LYS A 382 -3.36 5.03 0.87
N ALA A 383 -3.88 3.80 0.70
CA ALA A 383 -3.28 2.76 -0.13
C ALA A 383 -3.05 3.21 -1.58
N MET A 384 -3.85 4.15 -2.09
CA MET A 384 -3.74 4.74 -3.42
C MET A 384 -2.34 5.26 -3.76
N ALA A 385 -1.55 5.67 -2.75
CA ALA A 385 -0.25 6.29 -2.97
C ALA A 385 0.86 5.76 -2.06
N ASN A 386 0.65 4.60 -1.42
CA ASN A 386 1.64 3.90 -0.60
C ASN A 386 2.44 4.80 0.37
N GLY A 387 1.80 5.80 0.99
CA GLY A 387 2.42 6.72 1.95
C GLY A 387 2.62 8.17 1.49
N TYR A 388 2.46 8.46 0.20
CA TYR A 388 2.50 9.84 -0.31
C TYR A 388 1.15 10.56 -0.15
N PRO A 389 1.15 11.90 0.09
CA PRO A 389 -0.07 12.65 0.39
C PRO A 389 -0.87 12.94 -0.89
N ILE A 390 -1.92 12.16 -1.11
CA ILE A 390 -2.93 12.38 -2.14
C ILE A 390 -4.22 11.65 -1.77
N SER A 391 -5.34 12.20 -2.20
CA SER A 391 -6.66 11.58 -2.16
C SER A 391 -7.38 11.86 -3.48
N ALA A 392 -8.46 11.12 -3.72
CA ALA A 392 -9.32 11.33 -4.88
C ALA A 392 -10.78 11.28 -4.47
N LEU A 393 -11.58 12.22 -4.95
CA LEU A 393 -13.02 12.07 -5.06
C LEU A 393 -13.34 11.62 -6.48
N VAL A 394 -14.10 10.54 -6.59
CA VAL A 394 -14.59 10.01 -7.87
C VAL A 394 -16.10 9.86 -7.82
N GLY A 395 -16.73 9.80 -8.98
CA GLY A 395 -18.16 9.48 -9.06
C GLY A 395 -18.81 9.85 -10.38
N LYS A 396 -20.14 9.85 -10.36
CA LYS A 396 -20.98 10.15 -11.53
C LYS A 396 -20.74 11.57 -12.06
N ARG A 397 -20.64 11.69 -13.38
CA ARG A 397 -20.40 12.94 -14.11
C ARG A 397 -21.45 14.00 -13.79
N GLU A 398 -22.72 13.62 -13.70
CA GLU A 398 -23.83 14.55 -13.42
C GLU A 398 -23.67 15.28 -12.06
N ILE A 399 -23.06 14.61 -11.07
CA ILE A 399 -22.79 15.18 -9.75
C ILE A 399 -21.44 15.92 -9.78
N MET A 400 -20.39 15.28 -10.31
CA MET A 400 -19.04 15.82 -10.34
C MET A 400 -18.94 17.13 -11.16
N SER A 401 -19.76 17.29 -12.19
CA SER A 401 -19.78 18.52 -13.01
C SER A 401 -20.22 19.76 -12.21
N LYS A 402 -20.85 19.60 -11.03
CA LYS A 402 -21.13 20.72 -10.12
C LYS A 402 -19.88 21.39 -9.55
N MET A 403 -18.70 20.79 -9.71
CA MET A 403 -17.43 21.44 -9.35
C MET A 403 -17.15 22.72 -10.15
N GLU A 404 -17.82 22.95 -11.28
CA GLU A 404 -17.74 24.23 -12.02
C GLU A 404 -18.26 25.40 -11.17
N ASP A 405 -19.30 25.16 -10.38
CA ASP A 405 -19.97 26.16 -9.54
C ASP A 405 -19.54 26.09 -8.06
N VAL A 406 -18.76 25.06 -7.69
CA VAL A 406 -18.42 24.72 -6.31
C VAL A 406 -16.92 24.53 -6.18
N HIS A 407 -16.27 25.40 -5.40
CA HIS A 407 -14.91 25.12 -4.95
C HIS A 407 -14.91 23.95 -3.98
N ALA A 408 -14.38 22.81 -4.42
CA ALA A 408 -14.32 21.56 -3.68
C ALA A 408 -12.88 21.05 -3.56
#